data_AF-A0A2W6MW12-F1
#
_entry.id   AF-A0A2W6MW12-F1
#
_cell.length_a   1.000
_cell.length_b   1.000
_cell.length_c   1.000
_cell.angle_alpha   90.00
_cell.angle_beta   90.00
_cell.angle_gamma   90.00
#
_symmetry.space_group_name_H-M   'P 1'
#
loop_
_entity.id
_entity.type
_entity.pdbx_description
1 polymer ?
#
loop_
_entity_poly.entity_id
_entity_poly.type
_entity_poly.pdbx_seq_one_letter_code
_entity_poly.pdbx_strand_id
1 'polypeptide(L)'
;MKKILLAGLFFIGALYAKECVCFELEGEFGEEIKAILQKYSKNLGSKDIKVVREDADLSVQEKSFVDSLLGTGNVASNDPTYNLENGKKKYERDCASCHGKNGEISVAKKAPINTWKAQDIADEIKTYQNQTFEGQSRFVKNQISQRYTKKDMLDIGHYIETLK
;
A
#
# COMPACT_ATOMS: atom_id res chain seq x y z
N MET A 1 66.54 -38.15 -3.12
CA MET A 1 66.20 -36.91 -2.38
C MET A 1 66.32 -35.73 -3.34
N LYS A 2 65.21 -35.21 -3.89
CA LYS A 2 65.19 -34.00 -4.72
C LYS A 2 64.33 -32.96 -4.02
N LYS A 3 64.95 -31.82 -3.69
CA LYS A 3 64.31 -30.61 -3.19
C LYS A 3 63.62 -29.90 -4.36
N ILE A 4 62.37 -29.50 -4.20
CA ILE A 4 61.74 -28.46 -5.04
C ILE A 4 61.02 -27.52 -4.08
N LEU A 5 61.56 -26.30 -3.96
CA LEU A 5 60.83 -25.11 -3.51
C LEU A 5 59.86 -24.71 -4.62
N LEU A 6 58.63 -24.31 -4.30
CA LEU A 6 58.04 -23.10 -4.89
C LEU A 6 56.88 -22.59 -4.04
N ALA A 7 56.87 -21.27 -3.92
CA ALA A 7 56.03 -20.44 -3.07
C ALA A 7 54.58 -20.35 -3.53
N GLY A 8 53.70 -20.19 -2.54
CA GLY A 8 52.61 -19.21 -2.51
C GLY A 8 51.73 -19.03 -3.74
N LEU A 9 50.48 -19.46 -3.62
CA LEU A 9 49.36 -18.69 -4.15
C LEU A 9 48.14 -18.88 -3.23
N PHE A 10 47.94 -17.90 -2.36
CA PHE A 10 46.77 -17.79 -1.50
C PHE A 10 45.61 -17.32 -2.39
N PHE A 11 44.88 -18.26 -2.97
CA PHE A 11 43.63 -17.95 -3.70
C PHE A 11 42.52 -17.73 -2.67
N ILE A 12 42.37 -16.47 -2.23
CA ILE A 12 41.15 -16.03 -1.55
C ILE A 12 40.09 -15.87 -2.65
N GLY A 13 39.39 -16.96 -2.94
CA GLY A 13 38.12 -16.88 -3.66
C GLY A 13 37.05 -16.41 -2.70
N ALA A 14 36.64 -15.14 -2.82
CA ALA A 14 35.45 -14.64 -2.13
C ALA A 14 34.22 -15.40 -2.66
N LEU A 15 33.73 -16.37 -1.89
CA LEU A 15 32.44 -17.02 -2.13
C LEU A 15 31.34 -16.01 -1.78
N TYR A 16 30.70 -15.45 -2.80
CA TYR A 16 29.44 -14.73 -2.66
C TYR A 16 28.39 -15.68 -2.09
N ALA A 17 27.99 -15.48 -0.84
CA ALA A 17 26.87 -16.18 -0.25
C ALA A 17 25.58 -15.73 -0.94
N LYS A 18 24.94 -16.61 -1.70
CA LYS A 18 23.55 -16.44 -2.12
C LYS A 18 22.69 -16.85 -0.93
N GLU A 19 22.28 -15.89 -0.11
CA GLU A 19 21.30 -16.13 0.94
C GLU A 19 19.93 -16.35 0.29
N CYS A 20 19.56 -17.60 0.06
CA CYS A 20 18.18 -17.95 -0.29
C CYS A 20 17.34 -17.93 0.99
N VAL A 21 16.32 -17.08 1.04
CA VAL A 21 15.28 -17.14 2.08
C VAL A 21 14.26 -18.20 1.69
N CYS A 22 14.22 -19.31 2.43
CA CYS A 22 13.19 -20.33 2.30
C CYS A 22 12.07 -20.00 3.30
N PHE A 23 10.84 -19.86 2.81
CA PHE A 23 9.66 -19.79 3.65
C PHE A 23 8.79 -21.03 3.41
N GLU A 24 8.26 -21.58 4.49
CA GLU A 24 7.34 -22.72 4.47
C GLU A 24 5.91 -22.18 4.52
N LEU A 25 5.11 -22.53 3.52
CA LEU A 25 3.69 -22.18 3.46
C LEU A 25 2.86 -23.43 3.76
N GLU A 26 2.06 -23.37 4.81
CA GLU A 26 1.19 -24.48 5.23
C GLU A 26 -0.28 -24.23 4.85
N GLY A 27 -1.07 -25.31 4.82
CA GLY A 27 -2.51 -25.26 4.60
C GLY A 27 -2.93 -24.99 3.16
N GLU A 28 -4.22 -24.70 2.97
CA GLU A 28 -4.86 -24.49 1.66
C GLU A 28 -4.18 -23.36 0.86
N PHE A 29 -3.79 -22.28 1.53
CA PHE A 29 -3.07 -21.17 0.93
C PHE A 29 -1.72 -21.59 0.34
N GLY A 30 -0.95 -22.44 1.05
CA GLY A 30 0.33 -22.94 0.56
C GLY A 30 0.18 -23.79 -0.71
N GLU A 31 -0.85 -24.63 -0.75
CA GLU A 31 -1.14 -25.46 -1.94
C GLU A 31 -1.61 -24.61 -3.13
N GLU A 32 -2.38 -23.54 -2.91
CA GLU A 32 -2.76 -22.60 -3.98
C GLU A 32 -1.54 -21.88 -4.56
N ILE A 33 -0.66 -21.33 -3.71
CA ILE A 33 0.56 -20.63 -4.14
C ILE A 33 1.48 -21.58 -4.90
N LYS A 34 1.66 -22.81 -4.40
CA LYS A 34 2.42 -23.86 -5.07
C LYS A 34 1.84 -24.21 -6.43
N ALA A 35 0.52 -24.35 -6.57
CA ALA A 35 -0.13 -24.64 -7.84
C ALA A 35 0.06 -23.49 -8.85
N ILE A 36 -0.05 -22.23 -8.40
CA ILE A 36 0.20 -21.05 -9.22
C ILE A 36 1.67 -21.02 -9.69
N LEU A 37 2.62 -21.18 -8.77
CA LEU A 37 4.05 -21.19 -9.08
C LEU A 37 4.41 -22.32 -10.06
N GLN A 38 3.87 -23.53 -9.86
CA GLN A 38 4.09 -24.65 -10.77
C GLN A 38 3.52 -24.39 -12.17
N LYS A 39 2.30 -23.84 -12.25
CA LYS A 39 1.65 -23.51 -13.52
C LYS A 39 2.45 -22.51 -14.35
N TYR A 40 3.03 -21.50 -13.70
CA TYR A 40 3.76 -20.43 -14.38
C TYR A 40 5.29 -20.61 -14.37
N SER A 41 5.83 -21.60 -13.66
CA SER A 41 7.27 -21.89 -13.55
C SER A 41 7.99 -21.98 -14.90
N LYS A 42 7.34 -22.56 -15.91
CA LYS A 42 7.87 -22.72 -17.27
C LYS A 42 7.88 -21.42 -18.08
N ASN A 43 7.15 -20.40 -17.62
CA ASN A 43 6.93 -19.12 -18.30
C ASN A 43 7.49 -17.92 -17.49
N LEU A 44 8.31 -18.17 -16.46
CA LEU A 44 8.92 -17.15 -15.59
C LEU A 44 9.90 -16.18 -16.32
N GLY A 45 10.06 -16.30 -17.64
CA GLY A 45 10.79 -15.35 -18.49
C GLY A 45 9.98 -14.84 -19.69
N SER A 46 8.66 -15.04 -19.68
CA SER A 46 7.75 -14.52 -20.71
C SER A 46 7.38 -13.06 -20.45
N LYS A 47 6.85 -12.39 -21.48
CA LYS A 47 6.51 -10.95 -21.50
C LYS A 47 5.59 -10.51 -20.34
N ASP A 48 4.89 -11.47 -19.74
CA ASP A 48 3.85 -11.27 -18.75
C ASP A 48 4.36 -11.38 -17.30
N ILE A 49 5.60 -11.82 -17.08
CA ILE A 49 6.19 -11.98 -15.74
C ILE A 49 7.62 -11.41 -15.73
N LYS A 50 7.79 -10.20 -15.17
CA LYS A 50 9.12 -9.61 -14.93
C LYS A 50 9.64 -10.11 -13.58
N VAL A 51 10.56 -11.08 -13.60
CA VAL A 51 11.31 -11.48 -12.42
C VAL A 51 12.29 -10.36 -12.08
N VAL A 52 11.89 -9.51 -11.14
CA VAL A 52 12.75 -8.49 -10.56
C VAL A 52 13.60 -9.18 -9.50
N ARG A 53 14.90 -9.30 -9.75
CA ARG A 53 15.87 -9.70 -8.73
C ARG A 53 16.26 -8.48 -7.90
N GLU A 54 16.65 -8.71 -6.65
CA GLU A 54 17.09 -7.65 -5.73
C GLU A 54 18.34 -6.89 -6.23
N ASP A 55 19.14 -7.52 -7.10
CA ASP A 55 20.32 -6.93 -7.77
C ASP A 55 19.99 -6.23 -9.11
N ALA A 56 18.73 -6.18 -9.52
CA ALA A 56 18.34 -5.41 -10.69
C ALA A 56 18.37 -3.92 -10.35
N ASP A 57 18.93 -3.10 -11.25
CA ASP A 57 18.81 -1.63 -11.20
C ASP A 57 17.33 -1.25 -11.35
N LEU A 58 16.61 -1.28 -10.24
CA LEU A 58 15.24 -0.86 -10.17
C LEU A 58 15.19 0.65 -10.23
N SER A 59 14.26 1.18 -11.02
CA SER A 59 13.89 2.58 -10.90
C SER A 59 13.42 2.86 -9.47
N VAL A 60 13.55 4.12 -9.05
CA VAL A 60 13.10 4.59 -7.72
C VAL A 60 11.63 4.23 -7.46
N GLN A 61 10.81 4.22 -8.50
CA GLN A 61 9.39 3.84 -8.43
C GLN A 61 9.19 2.34 -8.21
N GLU A 62 9.96 1.49 -8.90
CA GLU A 62 9.90 0.04 -8.72
C GLU A 62 10.38 -0.36 -7.32
N LYS A 63 11.44 0.29 -6.82
CA LYS A 63 11.95 0.07 -5.46
C LYS A 63 10.92 0.47 -4.40
N SER A 64 10.31 1.65 -4.54
CA SER A 64 9.27 2.13 -3.62
C SER A 64 8.03 1.22 -3.62
N PHE A 65 7.68 0.62 -4.76
CA PHE A 65 6.58 -0.32 -4.87
C PHE A 65 6.90 -1.65 -4.16
N VAL A 66 8.09 -2.22 -4.37
CA VAL A 66 8.54 -3.44 -3.69
C VAL A 66 8.64 -3.22 -2.19
N ASP A 67 9.23 -2.11 -1.74
CA ASP A 67 9.31 -1.73 -0.34
C ASP A 67 7.91 -1.59 0.32
N SER A 68 6.92 -1.11 -0.44
CA SER A 68 5.52 -1.02 0.02
C SER A 68 4.85 -2.40 0.11
N LEU A 69 5.20 -3.36 -0.75
CA LEU A 69 4.66 -4.72 -0.70
C LEU A 69 5.26 -5.53 0.45
N LEU A 70 6.54 -5.31 0.75
CA LEU A 70 7.27 -6.02 1.80
C LEU A 70 7.09 -5.40 3.19
N GLY A 71 6.41 -4.26 3.29
CA GLY A 71 6.21 -3.54 4.55
C GLY A 71 7.50 -2.95 5.15
N THR A 72 8.59 -2.97 4.38
CA THR A 72 9.91 -2.45 4.73
C THR A 72 10.14 -1.02 4.26
N GLY A 73 9.19 -0.49 3.49
CA GLY A 73 9.20 0.89 3.04
C GLY A 73 9.18 1.87 4.19
N ASN A 74 10.32 2.53 4.40
CA ASN A 74 10.33 3.82 5.06
C ASN A 74 9.64 4.81 4.13
N VAL A 75 8.36 5.05 4.37
CA VAL A 75 7.68 6.24 3.86
C VAL A 75 8.41 7.44 4.47
N ALA A 76 9.38 7.97 3.72
CA ALA A 76 9.73 9.37 3.87
C ALA A 76 8.40 10.12 3.91
N SER A 77 8.17 10.88 4.97
CA SER A 77 6.99 11.72 5.12
C SER A 77 7.03 12.77 4.01
N ASN A 78 6.63 12.35 2.81
CA ASN A 78 6.06 13.22 1.82
C ASN A 78 4.77 13.67 2.50
N ASP A 79 4.82 14.85 3.10
CA ASP A 79 3.63 15.60 3.45
C ASP A 79 2.64 15.40 2.29
N PRO A 80 1.52 14.67 2.48
CA PRO A 80 0.68 14.28 1.37
C PRO A 80 0.20 15.58 0.76
N THR A 81 0.71 15.94 -0.42
CA THR A 81 0.22 17.11 -1.13
C THR A 81 -1.23 16.82 -1.47
N TYR A 82 -2.12 17.34 -0.63
CA TYR A 82 -3.56 17.19 -0.76
C TYR A 82 -4.06 18.16 -1.84
N ASN A 83 -5.07 17.72 -2.59
CA ASN A 83 -5.67 18.51 -3.65
C ASN A 83 -7.08 18.93 -3.23
N LEU A 84 -7.23 20.19 -2.82
CA LEU A 84 -8.51 20.74 -2.35
C LEU A 84 -9.60 20.72 -3.43
N GLU A 85 -9.25 20.92 -4.70
CA GLU A 85 -10.22 20.87 -5.80
C GLU A 85 -10.75 19.45 -6.03
N ASN A 86 -9.88 18.45 -5.94
CA ASN A 86 -10.29 17.05 -5.98
C ASN A 86 -11.18 16.68 -4.78
N GLY A 87 -10.79 17.14 -3.58
CA GLY A 87 -11.56 16.96 -2.35
C GLY A 87 -12.96 17.57 -2.45
N LYS A 88 -13.04 18.82 -2.92
CA LYS A 88 -14.29 19.54 -3.19
C LYS A 88 -15.21 18.78 -4.11
N LYS A 89 -14.72 18.40 -5.30
CA LYS A 89 -15.49 17.68 -6.31
C LYS A 89 -16.12 16.40 -5.74
N LYS A 90 -15.36 15.65 -4.94
CA LYS A 90 -15.85 14.40 -4.33
C LYS A 90 -16.84 14.67 -3.19
N TYR A 91 -16.55 15.67 -2.37
CA TYR A 91 -17.44 16.09 -1.30
C TYR A 91 -18.81 16.50 -1.82
N GLU A 92 -18.85 17.38 -2.81
CA GLU A 92 -20.10 17.86 -3.43
C GLU A 92 -20.89 16.72 -4.06
N ARG A 93 -20.21 15.77 -4.69
CA ARG A 93 -20.84 14.62 -5.35
C ARG A 93 -21.46 13.62 -4.36
N ASP A 94 -20.73 13.26 -3.30
CA ASP A 94 -21.03 12.08 -2.51
C ASP A 94 -21.35 12.35 -1.03
N CYS A 95 -20.97 13.51 -0.49
CA CYS A 95 -21.03 13.78 0.95
C CYS A 95 -22.07 14.86 1.30
N ALA A 96 -22.12 15.92 0.49
CA ALA A 96 -22.84 17.15 0.82
C ALA A 96 -24.36 16.96 1.01
N SER A 97 -24.95 16.01 0.27
CA SER A 97 -26.39 15.71 0.35
C SER A 97 -26.83 15.18 1.72
N CYS A 98 -25.94 14.55 2.48
CA CYS A 98 -26.23 14.02 3.82
C CYS A 98 -25.55 14.81 4.93
N HIS A 99 -24.37 15.37 4.65
CA HIS A 99 -23.56 16.08 5.65
C HIS A 99 -23.70 17.61 5.60
N GLY A 100 -24.49 18.15 4.68
CA GLY A 100 -24.67 19.60 4.50
C GLY A 100 -23.70 20.16 3.47
N LYS A 101 -23.86 21.43 3.09
CA LYS A 101 -22.97 22.05 2.08
C LYS A 101 -21.57 22.28 2.65
N ASN A 102 -21.48 22.49 3.96
CA ASN A 102 -20.28 22.82 4.69
C ASN A 102 -19.89 21.74 5.71
N GLY A 103 -20.53 20.57 5.71
CA GLY A 103 -20.24 19.48 6.66
C GLY A 103 -20.87 19.68 8.04
N GLU A 104 -21.85 20.58 8.14
CA GLU A 104 -22.48 21.08 9.35
C GLU A 104 -23.58 20.16 9.93
N ILE A 105 -24.02 19.15 9.17
CA ILE A 105 -25.08 18.25 9.62
C ILE A 105 -24.50 17.13 10.48
N SER A 106 -24.98 17.04 11.72
CA SER A 106 -24.76 15.90 12.61
C SER A 106 -25.52 14.67 12.11
N VAL A 107 -24.81 13.60 11.79
CA VAL A 107 -25.38 12.33 11.32
C VAL A 107 -25.05 11.23 12.32
N ALA A 108 -26.00 10.32 12.58
CA ALA A 108 -25.81 9.15 13.45
C ALA A 108 -25.26 9.48 14.86
N LYS A 109 -25.74 10.58 15.47
CA LYS A 109 -25.33 11.07 16.80
C LYS A 109 -23.83 11.42 16.91
N LYS A 110 -23.14 11.62 15.78
CA LYS A 110 -21.77 12.15 15.73
C LYS A 110 -21.79 13.65 15.48
N ALA A 111 -20.74 14.33 15.93
CA ALA A 111 -20.53 15.75 15.65
C ALA A 111 -20.42 16.02 14.14
N PRO A 112 -20.75 17.23 13.67
CA PRO A 112 -20.60 17.62 12.27
C PRO A 112 -19.17 17.40 11.79
N ILE A 113 -19.01 16.88 10.56
CA ILE A 113 -17.71 16.44 10.05
C ILE A 113 -16.76 17.60 9.76
N ASN A 114 -17.26 18.83 9.57
CA ASN A 114 -16.40 20.01 9.46
C ASN A 114 -15.71 20.40 10.77
N THR A 115 -16.12 19.83 11.91
CA THR A 115 -15.43 20.03 13.18
C THR A 115 -14.21 19.12 13.37
N TRP A 116 -14.04 18.10 12.51
CA TRP A 116 -12.99 17.09 12.65
C TRP A 116 -11.66 17.57 12.05
N LYS A 117 -10.58 16.83 12.31
CA LYS A 117 -9.31 17.02 11.58
C LYS A 117 -9.35 16.26 10.27
N ALA A 118 -8.63 16.76 9.27
CA ALA A 118 -8.55 16.12 7.95
C ALA A 118 -8.17 14.64 8.03
N GLN A 119 -7.20 14.30 8.88
CA GLN A 119 -6.73 12.93 9.06
C GLN A 119 -7.81 12.03 9.68
N ASP A 120 -8.54 12.52 10.70
CA ASP A 120 -9.63 11.76 11.34
C ASP A 120 -10.74 11.42 10.34
N ILE A 121 -11.05 12.36 9.43
CA ILE A 121 -12.02 12.13 8.36
C ILE A 121 -11.52 11.05 7.39
N ALA A 122 -10.25 11.13 6.99
CA ALA A 122 -9.66 10.16 6.07
C ALA A 122 -9.64 8.74 6.67
N ASP A 123 -9.25 8.63 7.94
CA ASP A 123 -9.20 7.36 8.66
C ASP A 123 -10.61 6.78 8.89
N GLU A 124 -11.59 7.63 9.22
CA GLU A 124 -13.00 7.23 9.31
C GLU A 124 -13.49 6.65 7.97
N ILE A 125 -13.24 7.32 6.83
CA ILE A 125 -13.63 6.81 5.50
C ILE A 125 -12.98 5.44 5.23
N LYS A 126 -11.72 5.27 5.62
CA LYS A 126 -10.98 4.00 5.48
C LYS A 126 -11.61 2.85 6.28
N THR A 127 -12.18 3.11 7.46
CA THR A 127 -12.85 2.05 8.25
C THR A 127 -14.03 1.42 7.51
N TYR A 128 -14.79 2.21 6.72
CA TYR A 128 -15.89 1.68 5.91
C TYR A 128 -15.41 0.86 4.72
N GLN A 129 -14.22 1.17 4.18
CA GLN A 129 -13.61 0.37 3.12
C GLN A 129 -13.22 -1.01 3.65
N ASN A 130 -12.66 -1.06 4.85
CA ASN A 130 -12.22 -2.30 5.51
C ASN A 130 -13.37 -3.07 6.17
N GLN A 131 -14.61 -2.59 6.07
CA GLN A 131 -15.81 -3.20 6.66
C GLN A 131 -15.74 -3.38 8.19
N THR A 132 -14.83 -2.68 8.87
CA THR A 132 -14.64 -2.78 10.33
C THR A 132 -15.59 -1.88 11.12
N PHE A 133 -16.58 -1.27 10.47
CA PHE A 133 -17.48 -0.28 11.08
C PHE A 133 -18.85 -0.86 11.45
N GLU A 134 -19.33 -0.51 12.66
CA GLU A 134 -20.65 -0.86 13.18
C GLU A 134 -21.58 0.38 13.21
N GLY A 135 -22.81 0.28 12.66
CA GLY A 135 -23.83 1.35 12.79
C GLY A 135 -24.80 1.51 11.62
N GLN A 136 -25.82 2.37 11.81
CA GLN A 136 -26.98 2.53 10.90
C GLN A 136 -26.62 3.07 9.50
N SER A 137 -25.52 3.81 9.35
CA SER A 137 -25.08 4.38 8.06
C SER A 137 -24.04 3.52 7.32
N ARG A 138 -23.78 2.30 7.82
CA ARG A 138 -22.79 1.34 7.29
C ARG A 138 -22.94 1.12 5.79
N PHE A 139 -24.16 0.87 5.31
CA PHE A 139 -24.37 0.46 3.92
C PHE A 139 -24.06 1.59 2.93
N VAL A 140 -24.52 2.80 3.22
CA VAL A 140 -24.28 3.99 2.38
C VAL A 140 -22.79 4.34 2.37
N LYS A 141 -22.17 4.46 3.56
CA LYS A 141 -20.76 4.85 3.65
C LYS A 141 -19.81 3.80 3.09
N ASN A 142 -20.12 2.51 3.23
CA ASN A 142 -19.35 1.43 2.60
C ASN A 142 -19.38 1.56 1.07
N GLN A 143 -20.56 1.69 0.44
CA GLN A 143 -20.64 1.82 -1.03
C GLN A 143 -19.88 3.05 -1.56
N ILE A 144 -19.95 4.17 -0.83
CA ILE A 144 -19.23 5.39 -1.22
C ILE A 144 -17.72 5.20 -1.06
N SER A 145 -17.26 4.64 0.07
CA SER A 145 -15.84 4.51 0.41
C SER A 145 -15.07 3.55 -0.50
N GLN A 146 -15.72 2.52 -1.06
CA GLN A 146 -15.07 1.58 -2.00
C GLN A 146 -14.54 2.27 -3.28
N ARG A 147 -14.97 3.50 -3.58
CA ARG A 147 -14.56 4.24 -4.79
C ARG A 147 -13.35 5.16 -4.56
N TYR A 148 -12.81 5.19 -3.35
CA TYR A 148 -11.76 6.15 -2.97
C TYR A 148 -10.42 5.47 -2.74
N THR A 149 -9.37 6.11 -3.26
CA THR A 149 -8.00 5.81 -2.89
C THR A 149 -7.64 6.49 -1.56
N LYS A 150 -6.53 6.09 -0.92
CA LYS A 150 -5.99 6.79 0.27
C LYS A 150 -5.79 8.29 0.01
N LYS A 151 -5.34 8.66 -1.19
CA LYS A 151 -5.17 10.06 -1.57
C LYS A 151 -6.51 10.80 -1.65
N ASP A 152 -7.54 10.18 -2.20
CA ASP A 152 -8.87 10.79 -2.27
C ASP A 152 -9.44 11.06 -0.87
N MET A 153 -9.23 10.14 0.07
CA MET A 153 -9.68 10.30 1.46
C MET A 153 -9.00 11.49 2.13
N LEU A 154 -7.69 11.67 1.92
CA LEU A 154 -6.93 12.82 2.40
C LEU A 154 -7.39 14.13 1.73
N ASP A 155 -7.57 14.13 0.41
CA ASP A 155 -8.05 15.28 -0.34
C ASP A 155 -9.44 15.73 0.17
N ILE A 156 -10.35 14.78 0.41
CA ILE A 156 -11.68 15.04 1.01
C ILE A 156 -11.56 15.60 2.42
N GLY A 157 -10.75 14.97 3.29
CA GLY A 157 -10.58 15.40 4.67
C GLY A 157 -10.02 16.81 4.76
N HIS A 158 -8.99 17.13 3.98
CA HIS A 158 -8.41 18.47 3.93
C HIS A 158 -9.38 19.50 3.37
N TYR A 159 -10.16 19.17 2.33
CA TYR A 159 -11.21 20.07 1.86
C TYR A 159 -12.24 20.36 2.96
N ILE A 160 -12.76 19.34 3.65
CA ILE A 160 -13.77 19.53 4.70
C ILE A 160 -13.23 20.39 5.86
N GLU A 161 -11.96 20.23 6.22
CA GLU A 161 -11.35 21.06 7.27
C GLU A 161 -11.30 22.56 6.91
N THR A 162 -11.31 22.91 5.61
CA THR A 162 -11.42 24.32 5.16
C THR A 162 -12.82 24.92 5.31
N LEU A 163 -13.86 24.11 5.59
CA LEU A 163 -15.26 24.54 5.67
C LEU A 163 -15.71 24.98 7.07
N LYS A 164 -14.76 25.19 7.99
CA LYS A 164 -14.99 25.61 9.38
C LYS A 164 -15.54 27.02 9.49
#